data_AF-A0A1X0UIW8-F1
#
_entry.id   AF-A0A1X0UIW8-F1
#
_cell.length_a   1.000
_cell.length_b   1.000
_cell.length_c   1.000
_cell.angle_alpha   90.00
_cell.angle_beta   90.00
_cell.angle_gamma   90.00
#
_symmetry.space_group_name_H-M   'P 1'
#
loop_
_entity.id
_entity.type
_entity.pdbx_description
1 polymer ?
#
loop_
_entity_poly.entity_id
_entity_poly.type
_entity_poly.pdbx_seq_one_letter_code
_entity_poly.pdbx_strand_id
1 'polypeptide(L)'
;MTTTNPEPLLDALLTFYRKYGVYPTEHHYTVLILWAAHTYVYEEFDTSPRLFLDSAVPGSGKTRTLELLDETARNPLMAFSASPAALIRTIDKGGRTILMDEIDTLYNKGGGAGSEDVTAVVNAGYKNGARVPRCVGQGMDIDVVELDAYAPMALAGLHSNVPEAVRSRAIHFRMKKRKSSEVVSPFYRRDVTEEAQPLRDGLAEWLEPLREVVRAARPRMPVGVEDRAAEVWEPLLVIADLARGEWPKHARDACKHFVFAKSGYAPPIGIDLLVDIKTVFDGAEKMASADLVAALVAIPDAPWKNIRGSFLDQAALSKLLRPFDVRPKTIRKPDGVTAKGYVVAGEGGLSEAWERNLRPEDEEEEAQSEQLPAPIPSQPVTPVTPVTPQVKALKSVTAPVTPTKGATAPVTPPVTQNVPSTSTVTAVTGVTPSQGRGGKKTAKAWLLEEEAAAS
;
A
#
# COMPACT_ATOMS: atom_id res chain seq x y z
N MET A 1 -28.83 -4.27 16.22
CA MET A 1 -27.82 -3.28 15.81
C MET A 1 -28.30 -2.70 14.50
N THR A 2 -28.73 -1.45 14.48
CA THR A 2 -29.14 -0.76 13.25
C THR A 2 -27.90 -0.57 12.39
N THR A 3 -27.77 -1.37 11.33
CA THR A 3 -26.74 -1.21 10.32
C THR A 3 -26.99 0.10 9.59
N THR A 4 -26.27 1.15 9.94
CA THR A 4 -26.28 2.43 9.20
C THR A 4 -25.92 2.14 7.75
N ASN A 5 -26.76 2.58 6.79
CA ASN A 5 -26.45 2.44 5.36
C ASN A 5 -25.19 3.28 5.06
N PRO A 6 -24.08 2.68 4.59
CA PRO A 6 -22.85 3.43 4.34
C PRO A 6 -22.85 4.17 3.00
N GLU A 7 -23.78 3.91 2.08
CA GLU A 7 -23.80 4.55 0.76
C GLU A 7 -23.74 6.09 0.82
N PRO A 8 -24.55 6.80 1.63
CA PRO A 8 -24.49 8.27 1.69
C PRO A 8 -23.15 8.80 2.22
N LEU A 9 -22.49 8.06 3.11
CA LEU A 9 -21.16 8.41 3.61
C LEU A 9 -20.12 8.29 2.49
N LEU A 10 -20.17 7.21 1.71
CA LEU A 10 -19.24 7.00 0.61
C LEU A 10 -19.47 7.98 -0.56
N ASP A 11 -20.72 8.36 -0.82
CA ASP A 11 -21.06 9.44 -1.77
C ASP A 11 -20.55 10.81 -1.30
N ALA A 12 -20.62 11.07 0.02
CA ALA A 12 -20.06 12.29 0.61
C ALA A 12 -18.53 12.31 0.51
N LEU A 13 -17.86 11.18 0.75
CA LEU A 13 -16.42 11.02 0.51
C LEU A 13 -16.07 11.24 -0.96
N LEU A 14 -16.83 10.67 -1.90
CA LEU A 14 -16.62 10.89 -3.33
C LEU A 14 -16.73 12.38 -3.70
N THR A 15 -17.75 13.05 -3.16
CA THR A 15 -17.95 14.49 -3.35
C THR A 15 -16.77 15.29 -2.78
N PHE A 16 -16.30 14.93 -1.58
CA PHE A 16 -15.14 15.54 -0.93
C PHE A 16 -13.87 15.38 -1.77
N TYR A 17 -13.53 14.17 -2.22
CA TYR A 17 -12.34 13.95 -3.06
C TYR A 17 -12.43 14.68 -4.40
N ARG A 18 -13.61 14.69 -5.05
CA ARG A 18 -13.82 15.41 -6.32
C ARG A 18 -13.71 16.93 -6.17
N LYS A 19 -14.13 17.47 -5.02
CA LYS A 19 -14.04 18.90 -4.72
C LYS A 19 -12.60 19.38 -4.71
N TYR A 20 -11.67 18.59 -4.18
CA TYR A 20 -10.28 19.03 -3.95
C TYR A 20 -9.23 18.34 -4.84
N GLY A 21 -9.60 17.30 -5.57
CA GLY A 21 -8.71 16.47 -6.37
C GLY A 21 -9.32 15.99 -7.68
N VAL A 22 -8.48 15.93 -8.71
CA VAL A 22 -8.82 15.37 -10.03
C VAL A 22 -7.87 14.23 -10.32
N TYR A 23 -8.43 13.07 -10.67
CA TYR A 23 -7.68 11.86 -10.97
C TYR A 23 -7.91 11.37 -12.40
N PRO A 24 -7.00 10.55 -12.96
CA PRO A 24 -7.10 10.10 -14.34
C PRO A 24 -8.38 9.33 -14.70
N THR A 25 -8.95 8.57 -13.75
CA THR A 25 -10.15 7.74 -13.96
C THR A 25 -10.99 7.65 -12.69
N GLU A 26 -12.27 7.29 -12.83
CA GLU A 26 -13.21 7.06 -11.71
C GLU A 26 -12.73 5.98 -10.72
N HIS A 27 -11.95 5.02 -11.21
CA HIS A 27 -11.37 3.96 -10.38
C HIS A 27 -10.42 4.50 -9.30
N HIS A 28 -9.77 5.64 -9.52
CA HIS A 28 -8.91 6.26 -8.52
C HIS A 28 -9.70 6.75 -7.31
N TYR A 29 -10.85 7.38 -7.53
CA TYR A 29 -11.75 7.80 -6.45
C TYR A 29 -12.24 6.60 -5.65
N THR A 30 -12.66 5.54 -6.35
CA THR A 30 -13.10 4.29 -5.72
C THR A 30 -12.02 3.73 -4.79
N VAL A 31 -10.78 3.63 -5.28
CA VAL A 31 -9.66 3.14 -4.48
C VAL A 31 -9.35 4.06 -3.30
N LEU A 32 -9.34 5.39 -3.47
CA LEU A 32 -9.05 6.31 -2.37
C LEU A 32 -10.07 6.20 -1.24
N ILE A 33 -11.35 6.11 -1.58
CA ILE A 33 -12.44 6.00 -0.62
C ILE A 33 -12.34 4.68 0.14
N LEU A 34 -12.21 3.56 -0.58
CA LEU A 34 -12.08 2.23 0.04
C LEU A 34 -10.79 2.11 0.83
N TRP A 35 -9.71 2.75 0.38
CA TRP A 35 -8.44 2.75 1.08
C TRP A 35 -8.52 3.62 2.35
N ALA A 36 -9.12 4.80 2.32
CA ALA A 36 -9.35 5.56 3.55
C ALA A 36 -10.18 4.74 4.56
N ALA A 37 -11.26 4.11 4.09
CA ALA A 37 -12.09 3.21 4.89
C ALA A 37 -11.31 2.02 5.47
N HIS A 38 -10.45 1.35 4.68
CA HIS A 38 -9.69 0.19 5.18
C HIS A 38 -8.80 0.54 6.38
N THR A 39 -8.30 1.78 6.47
CA THR A 39 -7.43 2.20 7.59
C THR A 39 -8.14 2.16 8.95
N TYR A 40 -9.47 2.11 8.98
CA TYR A 40 -10.23 2.02 10.23
C TYR A 40 -10.23 0.62 10.83
N VAL A 41 -10.03 -0.41 10.01
CA VAL A 41 -10.11 -1.83 10.39
C VAL A 41 -8.94 -2.62 9.83
N TYR A 42 -7.82 -1.96 9.52
CA TYR A 42 -6.69 -2.60 8.85
C TYR A 42 -6.10 -3.73 9.68
N GLU A 43 -6.20 -3.67 11.01
CA GLU A 43 -5.67 -4.69 11.91
C GLU A 43 -6.35 -6.06 11.75
N GLU A 44 -7.52 -6.09 11.11
CA GLU A 44 -8.31 -7.30 10.87
C GLU A 44 -7.94 -8.05 9.58
N PHE A 45 -7.04 -7.48 8.76
CA PHE A 45 -6.56 -8.09 7.53
C PHE A 45 -5.17 -8.70 7.70
N ASP A 46 -4.85 -9.70 6.88
CA ASP A 46 -3.49 -10.26 6.78
C ASP A 46 -2.54 -9.31 6.03
N THR A 47 -3.08 -8.37 5.26
CA THR A 47 -2.33 -7.44 4.42
C THR A 47 -2.93 -6.04 4.47
N SER A 48 -2.10 -5.03 4.21
CA SER A 48 -2.57 -3.65 4.01
C SER A 48 -2.02 -3.11 2.69
N PRO A 49 -2.87 -2.77 1.72
CA PRO A 49 -2.43 -2.30 0.42
C PRO A 49 -1.60 -1.03 0.55
N ARG A 50 -0.43 -1.00 -0.08
CA ARG A 50 0.32 0.25 -0.25
C ARG A 50 -0.35 1.08 -1.34
N LEU A 51 -0.49 2.38 -1.12
CA LEU A 51 -0.75 3.30 -2.23
C LEU A 51 0.57 3.88 -2.69
N PHE A 52 0.84 3.82 -3.99
CA PHE A 52 2.01 4.46 -4.58
C PHE A 52 1.57 5.48 -5.62
N LEU A 53 1.81 6.75 -5.32
CA LEU A 53 1.48 7.89 -6.17
C LEU A 53 2.75 8.34 -6.90
N ASP A 54 2.75 8.27 -8.23
CA ASP A 54 3.85 8.76 -9.04
C ASP A 54 3.39 9.73 -10.12
N SER A 55 4.35 10.47 -10.69
CA SER A 55 4.12 11.27 -11.88
C SER A 55 5.41 11.56 -12.62
N ALA A 56 5.31 11.81 -13.92
CA ALA A 56 6.44 12.24 -14.74
C ALA A 56 6.91 13.67 -14.40
N VAL A 57 6.02 14.52 -13.88
CA VAL A 57 6.30 15.94 -13.60
C VAL A 57 5.79 16.38 -12.22
N PRO A 58 6.45 17.36 -11.57
CA PRO A 58 5.93 18.02 -10.38
C PRO A 58 4.55 18.66 -10.61
N GLY A 59 3.81 18.92 -9.53
CA GLY A 59 2.51 19.60 -9.60
C GLY A 59 1.38 18.76 -10.20
N SER A 60 1.49 17.43 -10.18
CA SER A 60 0.46 16.49 -10.66
C SER A 60 -0.57 16.08 -9.58
N GLY A 61 -0.57 16.72 -8.41
CA GLY A 61 -1.56 16.47 -7.35
C GLY A 61 -1.25 15.33 -6.37
N LYS A 62 -0.02 14.76 -6.39
CA LYS A 62 0.39 13.69 -5.45
C LYS A 62 0.30 14.12 -3.98
N THR A 63 0.98 15.21 -3.62
CA THR A 63 0.93 15.79 -2.27
C THR A 63 -0.51 16.11 -1.86
N ARG A 64 -1.31 16.68 -2.77
CA ARG A 64 -2.75 16.93 -2.52
C ARG A 64 -3.52 15.64 -2.21
N THR A 65 -3.20 14.54 -2.88
CA THR A 65 -3.82 13.25 -2.60
C THR A 65 -3.47 12.77 -1.19
N LEU A 66 -2.20 12.91 -0.79
CA LEU A 66 -1.78 12.62 0.60
C LEU A 66 -2.46 13.55 1.60
N GLU A 67 -2.59 14.85 1.33
CA GLU A 67 -3.32 15.79 2.19
C GLU A 67 -4.80 15.40 2.34
N LEU A 68 -5.45 14.89 1.30
CA LEU A 68 -6.83 14.42 1.39
C LEU A 68 -6.93 13.12 2.19
N LEU A 69 -5.96 12.21 2.06
CA LEU A 69 -5.87 11.01 2.91
C LEU A 69 -5.57 11.37 4.37
N ASP A 70 -4.76 12.40 4.62
CA ASP A 70 -4.46 12.92 5.96
C ASP A 70 -5.71 13.47 6.66
N GLU A 71 -6.74 13.86 5.90
CA GLU A 71 -8.02 14.31 6.46
C GLU A 71 -9.08 13.20 6.54
N THR A 72 -8.87 12.04 5.92
CA THR A 72 -9.91 10.99 5.80
C THR A 72 -9.51 9.62 6.35
N ALA A 73 -8.23 9.32 6.46
CA ALA A 73 -7.73 8.08 7.03
C ALA A 73 -7.75 8.09 8.58
N ARG A 74 -7.69 6.90 9.18
CA ARG A 74 -7.58 6.75 10.64
C ARG A 74 -6.16 7.10 11.11
N ASN A 75 -6.10 8.06 12.03
CA ASN A 75 -4.88 8.49 12.74
C ASN A 75 -3.64 8.64 11.83
N PRO A 76 -3.72 9.50 10.80
CA PRO A 76 -2.66 9.63 9.83
C PRO A 76 -1.44 10.37 10.40
N LEU A 77 -0.31 10.14 9.77
CA LEU A 77 0.93 10.85 9.98
C LEU A 77 1.55 11.18 8.63
N MET A 78 1.46 12.45 8.25
CA MET A 78 2.17 12.99 7.11
C MET A 78 3.65 13.20 7.46
N ALA A 79 4.52 12.37 6.89
CA ALA A 79 5.96 12.37 7.10
C ALA A 79 6.70 12.83 5.85
N PHE A 80 7.55 13.84 5.98
CA PHE A 80 8.36 14.39 4.87
C PHE A 80 9.79 13.84 4.86
N SER A 81 10.34 13.45 6.02
CA SER A 81 11.75 13.02 6.14
C SER A 81 12.03 12.19 7.41
N ALA A 82 11.10 11.33 7.82
CA ALA A 82 11.29 10.49 9.01
C ALA A 82 12.45 9.51 8.80
N SER A 83 13.37 9.44 9.77
CA SER A 83 14.42 8.40 9.76
C SER A 83 13.78 7.00 9.87
N PRO A 84 14.40 5.94 9.32
CA PRO A 84 13.84 4.59 9.40
C PRO A 84 13.55 4.17 10.85
N ALA A 85 14.42 4.57 11.78
CA ALA A 85 14.30 4.27 13.20
C ALA A 85 13.18 5.06 13.91
N ALA A 86 12.85 6.27 13.45
CA ALA A 86 11.70 7.03 13.94
C ALA A 86 10.39 6.47 13.36
N LEU A 87 10.41 6.10 12.08
CA LEU A 87 9.26 5.52 11.37
C LEU A 87 8.83 4.20 12.02
N ILE A 88 9.74 3.23 12.16
CA ILE A 88 9.40 1.92 12.72
C ILE A 88 8.89 2.02 14.17
N ARG A 89 9.49 2.88 15.01
CA ARG A 89 9.02 3.11 16.38
C ARG A 89 7.66 3.80 16.44
N THR A 90 7.31 4.56 15.40
CA THR A 90 6.00 5.19 15.31
C THR A 90 4.93 4.18 14.91
N ILE A 91 5.27 3.25 14.01
CA ILE A 91 4.39 2.15 13.62
C ILE A 91 4.19 1.19 14.79
N ASP A 92 5.26 0.82 15.49
CA ASP A 92 5.23 -0.10 16.64
C ASP A 92 4.37 0.40 17.81
N LYS A 93 4.28 1.73 18.01
CA LYS A 93 3.34 2.34 18.96
C LYS A 93 1.87 2.08 18.60
N GLY A 94 1.60 1.62 17.38
CA GLY A 94 0.31 1.12 16.91
C GLY A 94 -0.60 2.20 16.34
N GLY A 95 -1.54 1.72 15.51
CA GLY A 95 -2.74 2.46 15.10
C GLY A 95 -2.47 3.70 14.24
N ARG A 96 -1.40 3.74 13.45
CA ARG A 96 -1.02 4.89 12.61
C ARG A 96 -1.16 4.55 11.12
N THR A 97 -1.69 5.50 10.35
CA THR A 97 -1.59 5.50 8.89
C THR A 97 -0.42 6.36 8.45
N ILE A 98 0.53 5.82 7.70
CA ILE A 98 1.73 6.57 7.29
C ILE A 98 1.54 7.15 5.89
N LEU A 99 1.77 8.46 5.75
CA LEU A 99 1.72 9.17 4.47
C LEU A 99 3.10 9.78 4.21
N MET A 100 3.85 9.25 3.25
CA MET A 100 5.20 9.72 2.93
C MET A 100 5.22 10.46 1.61
N ASP A 101 5.61 11.73 1.62
CA ASP A 101 5.87 12.50 0.40
C ASP A 101 7.36 12.48 0.05
N GLU A 102 7.68 12.84 -1.20
CA GLU A 102 9.05 12.94 -1.73
C GLU A 102 9.90 11.68 -1.52
N ILE A 103 9.30 10.49 -1.63
CA ILE A 103 10.01 9.22 -1.42
C ILE A 103 11.16 9.00 -2.42
N ASP A 104 11.14 9.68 -3.57
CA ASP A 104 12.24 9.67 -4.53
C ASP A 104 13.54 10.25 -3.95
N THR A 105 13.47 11.14 -2.95
CA THR A 105 14.65 11.62 -2.22
C THR A 105 15.34 10.50 -1.43
N LEU A 106 14.58 9.51 -0.95
CA LEU A 106 15.11 8.34 -0.23
C LEU A 106 15.77 7.33 -1.17
N TYR A 107 15.39 7.30 -2.44
CA TYR A 107 15.87 6.34 -3.44
C TYR A 107 16.91 6.90 -4.43
N ASN A 108 17.26 8.19 -4.34
CA ASN A 108 18.23 8.80 -5.25
C ASN A 108 19.69 8.34 -4.97
N LYS A 109 20.47 8.24 -6.06
CA LYS A 109 21.84 7.67 -6.09
C LYS A 109 22.77 8.35 -5.09
N GLY A 110 23.12 7.61 -4.04
CA GLY A 110 23.98 8.04 -2.94
C GLY A 110 23.44 7.65 -1.56
N GLY A 111 22.19 7.19 -1.47
CA GLY A 111 21.56 6.77 -0.22
C GLY A 111 22.31 5.61 0.43
N GLY A 112 23.03 5.89 1.52
CA GLY A 112 23.62 4.87 2.38
C GLY A 112 22.56 3.96 3.04
N ALA A 113 22.97 3.23 4.08
CA ALA A 113 22.19 2.20 4.79
C ALA A 113 20.72 2.57 5.13
N GLY A 114 20.36 3.85 5.20
CA GLY A 114 18.99 4.31 5.45
C GLY A 114 17.95 3.97 4.37
N SER A 115 18.33 3.89 3.09
CA SER A 115 17.37 3.60 2.00
C SER A 115 16.89 2.14 2.00
N GLU A 116 17.80 1.20 2.28
CA GLU A 116 17.50 -0.23 2.43
C GLU A 116 16.59 -0.48 3.64
N ASP A 117 16.82 0.22 4.75
CA ASP A 117 16.01 0.10 5.96
C ASP A 117 14.56 0.59 5.77
N VAL A 118 14.34 1.73 5.08
CA VAL A 118 12.96 2.15 4.75
C VAL A 118 12.29 1.15 3.82
N THR A 119 13.01 0.67 2.80
CA THR A 119 12.49 -0.34 1.86
C THR A 119 12.05 -1.61 2.57
N ALA A 120 12.84 -2.07 3.55
CA ALA A 120 12.53 -3.22 4.37
C ALA A 120 11.24 -2.99 5.18
N VAL A 121 11.10 -1.83 5.83
CA VAL A 121 9.88 -1.48 6.59
C VAL A 121 8.65 -1.41 5.68
N VAL A 122 8.76 -0.74 4.52
CA VAL A 122 7.66 -0.62 3.55
C VAL A 122 7.21 -1.99 3.04
N ASN A 123 8.17 -2.85 2.68
CA ASN A 123 7.89 -4.18 2.11
C ASN A 123 7.41 -5.20 3.13
N ALA A 124 8.03 -5.23 4.31
CA ALA A 124 7.68 -6.17 5.37
C ALA A 124 6.34 -5.78 6.00
N GLY A 125 6.18 -4.51 6.35
CA GLY A 125 5.00 -3.97 7.02
C GLY A 125 3.69 -4.01 6.23
N TYR A 126 3.73 -4.54 5.00
CA TYR A 126 2.53 -4.80 4.21
C TYR A 126 1.77 -6.03 4.73
N LYS A 127 2.46 -6.99 5.36
CA LYS A 127 1.84 -8.17 5.97
C LYS A 127 1.68 -7.98 7.47
N ASN A 128 0.55 -8.42 8.01
CA ASN A 128 0.27 -8.46 9.43
C ASN A 128 1.22 -9.43 10.13
N GLY A 129 1.68 -9.07 11.33
CA GLY A 129 2.69 -9.80 12.09
C GLY A 129 4.14 -9.60 11.62
N ALA A 130 4.39 -8.73 10.64
CA ALA A 130 5.74 -8.41 10.20
C ALA A 130 6.50 -7.62 11.27
N ARG A 131 7.61 -8.18 11.76
CA ARG A 131 8.49 -7.55 12.75
C ARG A 131 9.85 -7.24 12.18
N VAL A 132 10.42 -6.12 12.60
CA VAL A 132 11.74 -5.66 12.18
C VAL A 132 12.65 -5.55 13.42
N PRO A 133 13.72 -6.36 13.50
CA PRO A 133 14.66 -6.30 14.63
C PRO A 133 15.49 -5.01 14.57
N ARG A 134 15.65 -4.36 15.72
CA ARG A 134 16.43 -3.13 15.90
C ARG A 134 17.23 -3.19 17.20
N CYS A 135 18.49 -2.78 17.13
CA CYS A 135 19.31 -2.58 18.32
C CYS A 135 18.88 -1.29 19.04
N VAL A 136 18.69 -1.36 20.35
CA VAL A 136 18.32 -0.24 21.22
C VAL A 136 19.24 -0.22 22.42
N GLY A 137 19.66 0.98 22.84
CA GLY A 137 20.58 1.18 23.96
C GLY A 137 21.87 1.89 23.56
N GLN A 138 22.79 2.07 24.51
CA GLN A 138 24.07 2.75 24.32
C GLN A 138 25.20 2.02 25.04
N GLY A 139 26.39 2.01 24.43
CA GLY A 139 27.59 1.44 25.05
C GLY A 139 27.49 -0.08 25.19
N MET A 140 27.64 -0.58 26.42
CA MET A 140 27.60 -2.02 26.71
C MET A 140 26.17 -2.56 26.91
N ASP A 141 25.17 -1.68 27.01
CA ASP A 141 23.76 -2.02 27.23
C ASP A 141 23.00 -1.97 25.89
N ILE A 142 23.37 -2.82 24.93
CA ILE A 142 22.67 -2.95 23.64
C ILE A 142 21.77 -4.18 23.68
N ASP A 143 20.46 -3.96 23.58
CA ASP A 143 19.46 -5.01 23.40
C ASP A 143 18.91 -5.01 21.97
N VAL A 144 18.46 -6.17 21.51
CA VAL A 144 17.72 -6.30 20.25
C VAL A 144 16.24 -6.39 20.57
N VAL A 145 15.46 -5.42 20.08
CA VAL A 145 14.00 -5.43 20.19
C VAL A 145 13.39 -5.66 18.81
N GLU A 146 12.32 -6.44 18.77
CA GLU A 146 11.50 -6.61 17.57
C GLU A 146 10.38 -5.58 17.58
N LEU A 147 10.33 -4.75 16.54
CA LEU A 147 9.31 -3.71 16.40
C LEU A 147 8.30 -4.10 15.32
N ASP A 148 7.02 -3.85 15.56
CA ASP A 148 5.97 -4.06 14.56
C ASP A 148 6.13 -3.07 13.40
N ALA A 149 6.00 -3.57 12.17
CA ALA A 149 6.05 -2.78 10.93
C ALA A 149 4.69 -2.67 10.25
N TYR A 150 3.65 -3.36 10.73
CA TYR A 150 2.34 -3.42 10.08
C TYR A 150 1.53 -2.14 10.27
N ALA A 151 1.36 -1.39 9.17
CA ALA A 151 0.57 -0.17 9.13
C ALA A 151 0.12 0.12 7.69
N PRO A 152 -1.02 0.80 7.45
CA PRO A 152 -1.34 1.36 6.15
C PRO A 152 -0.33 2.41 5.73
N MET A 153 0.10 2.39 4.47
CA MET A 153 1.04 3.37 3.95
C MET A 153 0.68 3.87 2.55
N ALA A 154 0.69 5.18 2.38
CA ALA A 154 0.65 5.85 1.08
C ALA A 154 1.98 6.58 0.85
N LEU A 155 2.54 6.41 -0.34
CA LEU A 155 3.86 6.89 -0.71
C LEU A 155 3.73 7.75 -1.97
N ALA A 156 4.36 8.92 -1.99
CA ALA A 156 4.38 9.79 -3.16
C ALA A 156 5.81 10.15 -3.57
N GLY A 157 6.07 10.16 -4.87
CA GLY A 157 7.35 10.61 -5.41
C GLY A 157 7.27 10.93 -6.90
N LEU A 158 8.28 11.61 -7.44
CA LEU A 158 8.45 11.67 -8.89
C LEU A 158 8.77 10.29 -9.44
N HIS A 159 8.60 10.07 -10.76
CA HIS A 159 8.86 8.81 -11.46
C HIS A 159 10.16 8.16 -10.96
N SER A 160 10.01 7.30 -9.97
CA SER A 160 11.09 6.85 -9.12
C SER A 160 11.41 5.43 -9.50
N ASN A 161 12.69 5.09 -9.44
CA ASN A 161 13.16 3.71 -9.50
C ASN A 161 12.79 2.98 -8.20
N VAL A 162 11.53 3.05 -7.80
CA VAL A 162 11.01 2.28 -6.66
C VAL A 162 11.27 0.81 -6.94
N PRO A 163 11.79 0.04 -5.98
CA PRO A 163 12.05 -1.37 -6.20
C PRO A 163 10.78 -2.13 -6.63
N GLU A 164 10.92 -3.13 -7.50
CA GLU A 164 9.81 -4.00 -7.93
C GLU A 164 9.12 -4.69 -6.74
N ALA A 165 9.88 -4.95 -5.67
CA ALA A 165 9.35 -5.47 -4.43
C ALA A 165 8.29 -4.54 -3.81
N VAL A 166 8.52 -3.22 -3.81
CA VAL A 166 7.53 -2.25 -3.32
C VAL A 166 6.37 -2.16 -4.31
N ARG A 167 6.67 -2.14 -5.62
CA ARG A 167 5.62 -2.04 -6.64
C ARG A 167 4.62 -3.18 -6.57
N SER A 168 5.10 -4.41 -6.51
CA SER A 168 4.23 -5.60 -6.46
C SER A 168 3.30 -5.64 -5.24
N ARG A 169 3.52 -4.82 -4.20
CA ARG A 169 2.71 -4.72 -2.98
C ARG A 169 1.82 -3.47 -2.93
N ALA A 170 1.79 -2.69 -4.01
CA ALA A 170 1.12 -1.39 -4.07
C ALA A 170 0.10 -1.30 -5.20
N ILE A 171 -0.94 -0.50 -4.96
CA ILE A 171 -1.82 0.01 -6.02
C ILE A 171 -1.19 1.28 -6.57
N HIS A 172 -0.86 1.26 -7.86
CA HIS A 172 -0.07 2.30 -8.54
C HIS A 172 -0.95 3.36 -9.17
N PHE A 173 -0.87 4.57 -8.63
CA PHE A 173 -1.53 5.75 -9.19
C PHE A 173 -0.53 6.54 -10.02
N ARG A 174 -0.62 6.37 -11.34
CA ARG A 174 0.11 7.21 -12.28
C ARG A 174 -0.61 8.53 -12.49
N MET A 175 -0.27 9.50 -11.66
CA MET A 175 -0.88 10.82 -11.65
C MET A 175 -0.51 11.61 -12.91
N LYS A 176 -1.47 12.37 -13.41
CA LYS A 176 -1.29 13.29 -14.54
C LYS A 176 -1.57 14.71 -14.06
N LYS A 177 -0.84 15.67 -14.60
CA LYS A 177 -1.16 17.08 -14.37
C LYS A 177 -2.57 17.36 -14.88
N ARG A 178 -3.40 17.96 -14.03
CA ARG A 178 -4.78 18.32 -14.38
C ARG A 178 -4.81 19.24 -15.62
N LYS A 179 -5.85 19.10 -16.43
CA LYS A 179 -6.13 20.01 -17.55
C LYS A 179 -6.49 21.40 -17.02
N SER A 180 -6.32 22.41 -17.85
CA SER A 180 -6.80 23.77 -17.52
C SER A 180 -8.32 23.84 -17.33
N SER A 181 -9.08 22.94 -17.95
CA SER A 181 -10.53 22.81 -17.80
C SER A 181 -10.97 22.10 -16.52
N GLU A 182 -10.07 21.40 -15.85
CA GLU A 182 -10.36 20.64 -14.63
C GLU A 182 -10.18 21.56 -13.42
N VAL A 183 -11.30 22.06 -12.90
CA VAL A 183 -11.34 23.00 -11.78
C VAL A 183 -11.53 22.25 -10.47
N VAL A 184 -10.73 22.57 -9.48
CA VAL A 184 -10.86 22.09 -8.09
C VAL A 184 -10.99 23.28 -7.15
N SER A 185 -11.64 23.07 -6.01
CA SER A 185 -11.73 24.09 -4.97
C SER A 185 -10.35 24.37 -4.35
N PRO A 186 -10.10 25.62 -3.90
CA PRO A 186 -8.96 25.93 -3.04
C PRO A 186 -8.97 25.05 -1.80
N PHE A 187 -7.79 24.67 -1.31
CA PHE A 187 -7.65 23.81 -0.13
C PHE A 187 -7.07 24.64 0.99
N TYR A 188 -7.96 25.09 1.87
CA TYR A 188 -7.60 25.72 3.12
C TYR A 188 -7.75 24.68 4.22
N ARG A 189 -6.63 24.30 4.84
CA ARG A 189 -6.60 23.15 5.73
C ARG A 189 -7.67 23.20 6.84
N ARG A 190 -7.86 24.37 7.46
CA ARG A 190 -8.93 24.58 8.46
C ARG A 190 -10.33 24.21 7.95
N ASP A 191 -10.71 24.69 6.77
CA ASP A 191 -12.03 24.49 6.19
C ASP A 191 -12.19 23.00 5.80
N VAL A 192 -11.15 22.41 5.22
CA VAL A 192 -11.13 20.99 4.84
C VAL A 192 -11.23 20.08 6.06
N THR A 193 -10.52 20.39 7.14
CA THR A 193 -10.55 19.59 8.38
C THR A 193 -11.94 19.59 9.01
N GLU A 194 -12.63 20.73 9.01
CA GLU A 194 -14.03 20.85 9.45
C GLU A 194 -14.98 20.04 8.55
N GLU A 195 -14.82 20.15 7.22
CA GLU A 195 -15.62 19.39 6.25
C GLU A 195 -15.40 17.87 6.34
N ALA A 196 -14.18 17.43 6.64
CA ALA A 196 -13.82 16.02 6.72
C ALA A 196 -14.17 15.35 8.06
N GLN A 197 -14.39 16.13 9.12
CA GLN A 197 -14.73 15.62 10.45
C GLN A 197 -15.92 14.64 10.44
N PRO A 198 -17.10 14.99 9.89
CA PRO A 198 -18.23 14.05 9.85
C PRO A 198 -17.95 12.80 9.00
N LEU A 199 -17.04 12.88 8.01
CA LEU A 199 -16.63 11.73 7.21
C LEU A 199 -15.78 10.76 8.04
N ARG A 200 -14.85 11.28 8.85
CA ARG A 200 -14.03 10.48 9.76
C ARG A 200 -14.87 9.79 10.82
N ASP A 201 -15.82 10.52 11.41
CA ASP A 201 -16.71 10.00 12.44
C ASP A 201 -17.63 8.91 11.85
N GLY A 202 -18.18 9.15 10.65
CA GLY A 202 -18.99 8.17 9.94
C GLY A 202 -18.22 6.89 9.58
N LEU A 203 -16.96 7.00 9.13
CA LEU A 203 -16.12 5.83 8.83
C LEU A 203 -15.86 5.00 10.08
N ALA A 204 -15.57 5.66 11.22
CA ALA A 204 -15.39 4.97 12.50
C ALA A 204 -16.68 4.30 12.99
N GLU A 205 -17.80 5.02 12.97
CA GLU A 205 -19.11 4.50 13.40
C GLU A 205 -19.55 3.30 12.56
N TRP A 206 -19.26 3.33 11.26
CA TRP A 206 -19.62 2.24 10.36
C TRP A 206 -18.73 1.00 10.53
N LEU A 207 -17.40 1.17 10.52
CA LEU A 207 -16.48 0.04 10.36
C LEU A 207 -15.99 -0.57 11.67
N GLU A 208 -15.82 0.23 12.73
CA GLU A 208 -15.29 -0.24 14.01
C GLU A 208 -16.16 -1.35 14.64
N PRO A 209 -17.51 -1.30 14.59
CA PRO A 209 -18.37 -2.39 15.06
C PRO A 209 -18.31 -3.66 14.21
N LEU A 210 -17.75 -3.60 12.99
CA LEU A 210 -17.73 -4.69 12.02
C LEU A 210 -16.39 -5.44 11.98
N ARG A 211 -15.44 -5.17 12.89
CA ARG A 211 -14.11 -5.81 12.93
C ARG A 211 -14.15 -7.34 12.78
N GLU A 212 -15.01 -8.03 13.55
CA GLU A 212 -15.15 -9.49 13.47
C GLU A 212 -15.71 -9.97 12.12
N VAL A 213 -16.62 -9.19 11.52
CA VAL A 213 -17.17 -9.48 10.18
C VAL A 213 -16.08 -9.30 9.13
N VAL A 214 -15.29 -8.23 9.23
CA VAL A 214 -14.15 -7.93 8.34
C VAL A 214 -13.13 -9.06 8.40
N ARG A 215 -12.73 -9.48 9.60
CA ARG A 215 -11.77 -10.58 9.83
C ARG A 215 -12.21 -11.90 9.18
N ALA A 216 -13.50 -12.21 9.26
CA ALA A 216 -14.09 -13.43 8.71
C ALA A 216 -14.40 -13.37 7.20
N ALA A 217 -14.48 -12.16 6.62
CA ALA A 217 -14.89 -11.97 5.24
C ALA A 217 -13.85 -12.53 4.26
N ARG A 218 -14.31 -13.15 3.17
CA ARG A 218 -13.48 -13.60 2.04
C ARG A 218 -14.15 -13.17 0.74
N PRO A 219 -13.69 -12.09 0.10
CA PRO A 219 -14.36 -11.53 -1.07
C PRO A 219 -14.08 -12.39 -2.30
N ARG A 220 -15.02 -12.39 -3.26
CA ARG A 220 -14.75 -13.00 -4.58
C ARG A 220 -13.81 -12.12 -5.39
N MET A 221 -12.63 -12.65 -5.70
CA MET A 221 -11.64 -12.00 -6.56
C MET A 221 -12.10 -11.97 -8.03
N PRO A 222 -11.75 -10.92 -8.80
CA PRO A 222 -11.91 -10.93 -10.25
C PRO A 222 -11.05 -12.03 -10.91
N VAL A 223 -11.53 -12.58 -12.02
CA VAL A 223 -10.77 -13.59 -12.81
C VAL A 223 -9.41 -13.02 -13.22
N GLY A 224 -8.35 -13.82 -13.04
CA GLY A 224 -6.97 -13.46 -13.36
C GLY A 224 -6.24 -12.60 -12.31
N VAL A 225 -6.92 -12.22 -11.22
CA VAL A 225 -6.33 -11.52 -10.07
C VAL A 225 -5.96 -12.56 -9.02
N GLU A 226 -4.69 -12.93 -9.00
CA GLU A 226 -4.16 -14.04 -8.20
C GLU A 226 -2.93 -13.61 -7.39
N ASP A 227 -2.49 -14.49 -6.50
CA ASP A 227 -1.31 -14.31 -5.65
C ASP A 227 -1.28 -12.92 -4.98
N ARG A 228 -0.20 -12.17 -5.20
CA ARG A 228 0.03 -10.89 -4.56
C ARG A 228 -0.97 -9.82 -4.97
N ALA A 229 -1.47 -9.87 -6.20
CA ALA A 229 -2.52 -8.95 -6.62
C ALA A 229 -3.80 -9.21 -5.80
N ALA A 230 -4.13 -10.48 -5.56
CA ALA A 230 -5.25 -10.83 -4.69
C ALA A 230 -5.03 -10.39 -3.24
N GLU A 231 -3.84 -10.67 -2.69
CA GLU A 231 -3.47 -10.22 -1.34
C GLU A 231 -3.58 -8.69 -1.17
N VAL A 232 -3.20 -7.89 -2.18
CA VAL A 232 -3.27 -6.41 -2.13
C VAL A 232 -4.72 -5.91 -2.23
N TRP A 233 -5.55 -6.54 -3.06
CA TRP A 233 -6.91 -6.07 -3.34
C TRP A 233 -7.98 -6.58 -2.38
N GLU A 234 -7.74 -7.71 -1.71
CA GLU A 234 -8.69 -8.31 -0.77
C GLU A 234 -9.24 -7.31 0.26
N PRO A 235 -8.43 -6.49 0.96
CA PRO A 235 -8.96 -5.55 1.94
C PRO A 235 -9.96 -4.56 1.36
N LEU A 236 -9.68 -4.02 0.17
CA LEU A 236 -10.59 -3.05 -0.47
C LEU A 236 -11.88 -3.72 -0.97
N LEU A 237 -11.79 -4.95 -1.46
CA LEU A 237 -12.95 -5.72 -1.91
C LEU A 237 -13.87 -6.12 -0.74
N VAL A 238 -13.31 -6.47 0.43
CA VAL A 238 -14.10 -6.71 1.65
C VAL A 238 -14.89 -5.46 2.04
N ILE A 239 -14.23 -4.31 2.10
CA ILE A 239 -14.90 -3.05 2.45
C ILE A 239 -16.00 -2.70 1.44
N ALA A 240 -15.75 -2.92 0.14
CA ALA A 240 -16.74 -2.70 -0.90
C ALA A 240 -17.94 -3.66 -0.80
N ASP A 241 -17.71 -4.94 -0.49
CA ASP A 241 -18.77 -5.93 -0.29
C ASP A 241 -19.63 -5.59 0.95
N LEU A 242 -19.02 -5.03 2.01
CA LEU A 242 -19.73 -4.51 3.18
C LEU A 242 -20.53 -3.23 2.88
N ALA A 243 -20.03 -2.39 1.97
CA ALA A 243 -20.71 -1.16 1.54
C ALA A 243 -22.00 -1.42 0.77
N ARG A 244 -22.08 -2.56 0.05
CA ARG A 244 -23.21 -2.95 -0.81
C ARG A 244 -23.48 -1.91 -1.93
N GLY A 245 -24.65 -1.98 -2.56
CA GLY A 245 -24.98 -1.15 -3.72
C GLY A 245 -24.07 -1.44 -4.91
N GLU A 246 -23.59 -0.37 -5.56
CA GLU A 246 -22.67 -0.45 -6.70
C GLU A 246 -21.19 -0.57 -6.28
N TRP A 247 -20.86 -0.38 -5.00
CA TRP A 247 -19.47 -0.45 -4.50
C TRP A 247 -18.76 -1.78 -4.79
N PRO A 248 -19.38 -2.96 -4.58
CA PRO A 248 -18.81 -4.25 -4.97
C PRO A 248 -18.37 -4.30 -6.44
N LYS A 249 -19.14 -3.68 -7.33
CA LYS A 249 -18.86 -3.64 -8.77
C LYS A 249 -17.77 -2.64 -9.08
N HIS A 250 -17.89 -1.40 -8.59
CA HIS A 250 -16.88 -0.35 -8.77
C HIS A 250 -15.49 -0.80 -8.28
N ALA A 251 -15.42 -1.48 -7.14
CA ALA A 251 -14.17 -1.97 -6.58
C ALA A 251 -13.53 -3.07 -7.45
N ARG A 252 -14.33 -3.99 -8.01
CA ARG A 252 -13.85 -5.03 -8.93
C ARG A 252 -13.42 -4.46 -10.27
N ASP A 253 -14.13 -3.48 -10.79
CA ASP A 253 -13.74 -2.77 -12.02
C ASP A 253 -12.45 -1.97 -11.80
N ALA A 254 -12.30 -1.33 -10.65
CA ALA A 254 -11.05 -0.67 -10.25
C ALA A 254 -9.90 -1.69 -10.10
N CYS A 255 -10.16 -2.84 -9.47
CA CYS A 255 -9.19 -3.92 -9.34
C CYS A 255 -8.66 -4.37 -10.71
N LYS A 256 -9.55 -4.69 -11.65
CA LYS A 256 -9.19 -5.04 -13.02
C LYS A 256 -8.41 -3.90 -13.69
N HIS A 257 -8.87 -2.66 -13.54
CA HIS A 257 -8.19 -1.50 -14.12
C HIS A 257 -6.74 -1.39 -13.68
N PHE A 258 -6.44 -1.51 -12.39
CA PHE A 258 -5.08 -1.33 -11.88
C PHE A 258 -4.21 -2.58 -11.98
N VAL A 259 -4.79 -3.78 -11.92
CA VAL A 259 -4.03 -5.05 -12.02
C VAL A 259 -3.69 -5.37 -13.48
N PHE A 260 -4.62 -5.12 -14.42
CA PHE A 260 -4.45 -5.46 -15.84
C PHE A 260 -4.10 -4.27 -16.72
N ALA A 261 -4.11 -3.03 -16.21
CA ALA A 261 -3.54 -1.93 -16.96
C ALA A 261 -2.12 -2.30 -17.37
N LYS A 262 -1.85 -2.27 -18.68
CA LYS A 262 -0.49 -2.25 -19.20
C LYS A 262 0.19 -1.09 -18.51
N SER A 263 1.02 -1.39 -17.53
CA SER A 263 1.73 -0.36 -16.79
C SER A 263 2.47 0.44 -17.86
N GLY A 264 2.29 1.76 -17.92
CA GLY A 264 3.11 2.58 -18.83
C GLY A 264 4.59 2.59 -18.40
N TYR A 265 4.95 1.74 -17.44
CA TYR A 265 6.28 1.34 -17.05
C TYR A 265 6.67 0.21 -17.99
N ALA A 266 7.82 0.33 -18.65
CA ALA A 266 8.38 -0.82 -19.33
C ALA A 266 8.33 -2.02 -18.37
N PRO A 267 7.82 -3.20 -18.82
CA PRO A 267 7.94 -4.44 -18.09
C PRO A 267 9.35 -4.57 -17.47
N PRO A 268 9.53 -5.32 -16.38
CA PRO A 268 10.88 -5.63 -15.92
C PRO A 268 11.68 -6.05 -17.14
N ILE A 269 12.82 -5.40 -17.40
CA ILE A 269 13.56 -5.54 -18.68
C ILE A 269 13.77 -7.00 -19.14
N GLY A 270 13.73 -7.97 -18.22
CA GLY A 270 13.71 -9.40 -18.53
C GLY A 270 12.45 -9.92 -19.24
N ILE A 271 11.27 -9.36 -18.98
CA ILE A 271 10.00 -9.71 -19.65
C ILE A 271 9.98 -9.15 -21.08
N ASP A 272 10.35 -7.88 -21.27
CA ASP A 272 10.54 -7.31 -22.62
C ASP A 272 11.55 -8.14 -23.41
N LEU A 273 12.63 -8.56 -22.76
CA LEU A 273 13.61 -9.46 -23.35
C LEU A 273 12.99 -10.80 -23.75
N LEU A 274 12.12 -11.41 -22.93
CA LEU A 274 11.47 -12.66 -23.29
C LEU A 274 10.50 -12.51 -24.46
N VAL A 275 9.76 -11.40 -24.54
CA VAL A 275 8.90 -11.05 -25.69
C VAL A 275 9.73 -10.93 -26.95
N ASP A 276 10.78 -10.10 -26.92
CA ASP A 276 11.65 -9.88 -28.08
C ASP A 276 12.41 -11.16 -28.47
N ILE A 277 12.83 -11.98 -27.51
CA ILE A 277 13.42 -13.30 -27.81
C ILE A 277 12.40 -14.22 -28.48
N LYS A 278 11.13 -14.23 -28.04
CA LYS A 278 10.07 -15.03 -28.70
C LYS A 278 9.87 -14.60 -30.14
N THR A 279 9.82 -13.28 -30.37
CA THR A 279 9.71 -12.67 -31.70
C THR A 279 10.93 -13.02 -32.57
N VAL A 280 12.15 -12.91 -32.04
CA VAL A 280 13.39 -13.22 -32.76
C VAL A 280 13.51 -14.72 -33.07
N PHE A 281 13.03 -15.59 -32.19
CA PHE A 281 13.06 -17.03 -32.44
C PHE A 281 12.14 -17.42 -33.60
N ASP A 282 10.99 -16.76 -33.79
CA ASP A 282 10.10 -16.93 -34.95
C ASP A 282 9.89 -18.40 -35.37
N GLY A 283 9.62 -19.27 -34.39
CA GLY A 283 9.41 -20.71 -34.61
C GLY A 283 10.69 -21.57 -34.72
N ALA A 284 11.89 -21.00 -34.66
CA ALA A 284 13.13 -21.75 -34.59
C ALA A 284 13.26 -22.52 -33.26
N GLU A 285 13.84 -23.72 -33.27
CA GLU A 285 14.01 -24.52 -32.06
C GLU A 285 15.25 -24.13 -31.23
N LYS A 286 16.25 -23.52 -31.87
CA LYS A 286 17.53 -23.16 -31.26
C LYS A 286 18.20 -21.99 -31.99
N MET A 287 18.92 -21.16 -31.25
CA MET A 287 19.66 -20.02 -31.79
C MET A 287 20.97 -19.81 -31.03
N ALA A 288 22.07 -19.50 -31.73
CA ALA A 288 23.33 -19.22 -31.06
C ALA A 288 23.28 -17.88 -30.32
N SER A 289 23.96 -17.77 -29.18
CA SER A 289 23.90 -16.59 -28.33
C SER A 289 24.41 -15.33 -29.05
N ALA A 290 25.40 -15.47 -29.93
CA ALA A 290 25.88 -14.36 -30.76
C ALA A 290 24.82 -13.87 -31.75
N ASP A 291 24.14 -14.80 -32.42
CA ASP A 291 23.12 -14.50 -33.44
C ASP A 291 21.88 -13.88 -32.77
N LEU A 292 21.49 -14.41 -31.61
CA LEU A 292 20.39 -13.88 -30.80
C LEU A 292 20.66 -12.46 -30.30
N VAL A 293 21.86 -12.17 -29.78
CA VAL A 293 22.22 -10.80 -29.36
C VAL A 293 22.20 -9.85 -30.55
N ALA A 294 22.75 -10.26 -31.70
CA ALA A 294 22.76 -9.43 -32.90
C ALA A 294 21.33 -9.10 -33.38
N ALA A 295 20.43 -10.09 -33.37
CA ALA A 295 19.04 -9.91 -33.74
C ALA A 295 18.29 -9.00 -32.75
N LEU A 296 18.45 -9.20 -31.45
CA LEU A 296 17.85 -8.34 -30.42
C LEU A 296 18.31 -6.88 -30.56
N VAL A 297 19.62 -6.66 -30.72
CA VAL A 297 20.18 -5.31 -30.91
C VAL A 297 19.70 -4.65 -32.20
N ALA A 298 19.27 -5.43 -33.20
CA ALA A 298 18.73 -4.92 -34.46
C ALA A 298 17.27 -4.47 -34.38
N ILE A 299 16.51 -4.85 -33.34
CA ILE A 299 15.09 -4.47 -33.17
C ILE A 299 14.98 -2.93 -33.07
N PRO A 300 14.21 -2.27 -33.96
CA PRO A 300 13.94 -0.84 -33.86
C PRO A 300 13.26 -0.48 -32.53
N ASP A 301 13.64 0.64 -31.93
CA ASP A 301 13.06 1.19 -30.69
C ASP A 301 13.18 0.33 -29.41
N ALA A 302 13.79 -0.86 -29.49
CA ALA A 302 14.07 -1.69 -28.33
C ALA A 302 15.31 -1.22 -27.53
N PRO A 303 15.35 -1.41 -26.19
CA PRO A 303 16.41 -0.86 -25.34
C PRO A 303 17.75 -1.59 -25.44
N TRP A 304 17.88 -2.64 -26.25
CA TRP A 304 19.04 -3.55 -26.29
C TRP A 304 20.35 -2.89 -26.76
N LYS A 305 20.26 -1.78 -27.52
CA LYS A 305 21.43 -0.98 -27.92
C LYS A 305 22.05 -0.21 -26.75
N ASN A 306 21.29 0.09 -25.70
CA ASN A 306 21.78 0.82 -24.53
C ASN A 306 20.98 0.45 -23.28
N ILE A 307 21.35 -0.68 -22.68
CA ILE A 307 20.84 -1.12 -21.39
C ILE A 307 21.60 -0.39 -20.29
N ARG A 308 20.99 0.66 -19.72
CA ARG A 308 21.49 1.39 -18.55
C ARG A 308 22.94 1.87 -18.71
N GLY A 309 23.32 2.33 -19.90
CA GLY A 309 24.68 2.80 -20.21
C GLY A 309 25.64 1.74 -20.73
N SER A 310 25.16 0.50 -20.99
CA SER A 310 25.95 -0.61 -21.53
C SER A 310 25.23 -1.33 -22.67
N PHE A 311 25.96 -1.98 -23.57
CA PHE A 311 25.38 -2.73 -24.69
C PHE A 311 24.95 -4.13 -24.24
N LEU A 312 23.91 -4.69 -24.86
CA LEU A 312 23.59 -6.11 -24.68
C LEU A 312 24.71 -6.97 -25.30
N ASP A 313 25.38 -7.77 -24.48
CA ASP A 313 26.31 -8.81 -24.91
C ASP A 313 25.83 -10.20 -24.43
N GLN A 314 26.55 -11.26 -24.80
CA GLN A 314 26.18 -12.64 -24.43
C GLN A 314 26.19 -12.87 -22.90
N ALA A 315 27.06 -12.16 -22.16
CA ALA A 315 27.15 -12.30 -20.71
C ALA A 315 25.98 -11.57 -20.01
N ALA A 316 25.62 -10.39 -20.49
CA ALA A 316 24.46 -9.62 -20.06
C ALA A 316 23.16 -10.37 -20.37
N LEU A 317 23.04 -10.93 -21.57
CA LEU A 317 21.93 -11.79 -21.97
C LEU A 317 21.77 -12.98 -21.01
N SER A 318 22.86 -13.70 -20.72
CA SER A 318 22.82 -14.82 -19.77
C SER A 318 22.45 -14.38 -18.35
N LYS A 319 22.88 -13.20 -17.90
CA LYS A 319 22.51 -12.65 -16.58
C LYS A 319 21.04 -12.26 -16.51
N LEU A 320 20.50 -11.68 -17.57
CA LEU A 320 19.08 -11.29 -17.66
C LEU A 320 18.15 -12.49 -17.75
N LEU A 321 18.60 -13.59 -18.37
CA LEU A 321 17.81 -14.81 -18.54
C LEU A 321 17.87 -15.79 -17.35
N ARG A 322 18.91 -15.69 -16.51
CA ARG A 322 19.11 -16.56 -15.34
C ARG A 322 17.94 -16.56 -14.33
N PRO A 323 17.27 -15.43 -14.02
CA PRO A 323 16.11 -15.42 -13.13
C PRO A 323 14.90 -16.23 -13.66
N PHE A 324 14.82 -16.44 -14.97
CA PHE A 324 13.81 -17.28 -15.61
C PHE A 324 14.27 -18.75 -15.76
N ASP A 325 15.38 -19.11 -15.12
CA ASP A 325 16.11 -20.37 -15.25
C ASP A 325 16.51 -20.76 -16.68
N VAL A 326 16.58 -19.78 -17.59
CA VAL A 326 17.02 -20.01 -18.97
C VAL A 326 18.55 -19.93 -19.04
N ARG A 327 19.19 -20.97 -19.59
CA ARG A 327 20.65 -21.08 -19.65
C ARG A 327 21.16 -21.40 -21.06
N PRO A 328 22.32 -20.84 -21.47
CA PRO A 328 22.91 -21.18 -22.75
C PRO A 328 23.43 -22.63 -22.74
N LYS A 329 22.97 -23.42 -23.71
CA LYS A 329 23.43 -24.79 -23.97
C LYS A 329 24.43 -24.82 -25.12
N THR A 330 25.20 -25.89 -25.21
CA THR A 330 26.04 -26.13 -26.39
C THR A 330 25.13 -26.63 -27.52
N ILE A 331 25.05 -25.88 -28.61
CA ILE A 331 24.27 -26.22 -29.79
C ILE A 331 25.21 -26.46 -30.98
N ARG A 332 24.81 -27.37 -31.87
CA ARG A 332 25.49 -27.59 -33.15
C ARG A 332 24.77 -26.80 -34.25
N LYS A 333 25.51 -25.93 -34.94
CA LYS A 333 25.05 -25.15 -36.08
C LYS A 333 24.99 -26.04 -37.35
N PRO A 334 24.23 -25.62 -38.39
CA PRO A 334 24.11 -26.38 -39.64
C PRO A 334 25.44 -26.60 -40.37
N ASP A 335 26.41 -25.69 -40.18
CA ASP A 335 27.77 -25.75 -40.71
C ASP A 335 28.68 -26.75 -39.97
N GLY A 336 28.15 -27.45 -38.96
CA GLY A 336 28.88 -28.44 -38.16
C GLY A 336 29.66 -27.85 -36.98
N VAL A 337 29.74 -26.53 -36.86
CA VAL A 337 30.43 -25.82 -35.76
C VAL A 337 29.57 -25.87 -34.49
N THR A 338 30.22 -26.00 -33.33
CA THR A 338 29.54 -25.93 -32.03
C THR A 338 29.65 -24.53 -31.45
N ALA A 339 28.55 -24.05 -30.87
CA ALA A 339 28.47 -22.73 -30.26
C ALA A 339 27.61 -22.78 -28.99
N LYS A 340 27.72 -21.76 -28.14
CA LYS A 340 26.72 -21.54 -27.08
C LYS A 340 25.48 -20.89 -27.66
N GLY A 341 24.32 -21.33 -27.21
CA GLY A 341 23.03 -20.88 -27.71
C GLY A 341 21.88 -21.25 -26.80
N TYR A 342 20.70 -20.77 -27.14
CA TYR A 342 19.47 -21.04 -26.41
C TYR A 342 18.59 -21.98 -27.22
N VAL A 343 17.81 -22.80 -26.52
CA VAL A 343 16.89 -23.77 -27.12
C VAL A 343 15.49 -23.50 -26.58
N VAL A 344 14.47 -23.81 -27.36
CA VAL A 344 13.07 -23.67 -26.94
C VAL A 344 12.72 -24.75 -25.92
N ALA A 345 12.98 -26.02 -26.24
CA ALA A 345 12.55 -27.16 -25.42
C ALA A 345 13.64 -27.69 -24.44
N GLY A 346 13.17 -28.36 -23.38
CA GLY A 346 13.98 -29.06 -22.39
C GLY A 346 14.45 -28.19 -21.23
N GLU A 347 15.02 -28.81 -20.19
CA GLU A 347 15.40 -28.15 -18.92
C GLU A 347 16.29 -26.92 -19.13
N GLY A 348 15.87 -25.75 -18.64
CA GLY A 348 16.53 -24.47 -18.85
C GLY A 348 16.44 -23.91 -20.27
N GLY A 349 15.46 -24.36 -21.06
CA GLY A 349 15.05 -23.81 -22.35
C GLY A 349 14.02 -22.68 -22.22
N LEU A 350 13.68 -22.05 -23.36
CA LEU A 350 12.82 -20.86 -23.41
C LEU A 350 11.31 -21.12 -23.30
N SER A 351 10.84 -22.33 -23.63
CA SER A 351 9.40 -22.69 -23.62
C SER A 351 8.75 -22.44 -22.27
N GLU A 352 9.32 -22.99 -21.20
CA GLU A 352 8.81 -22.82 -19.84
C GLU A 352 8.85 -21.36 -19.39
N ALA A 353 9.89 -20.61 -19.77
CA ALA A 353 9.96 -19.18 -19.49
C ALA A 353 8.86 -18.40 -20.23
N TRP A 354 8.57 -18.74 -21.49
CA TRP A 354 7.49 -18.14 -22.25
C TRP A 354 6.12 -18.48 -21.68
N GLU A 355 5.83 -19.77 -21.41
CA GLU A 355 4.55 -20.22 -20.84
C GLU A 355 4.25 -19.56 -19.50
N ARG A 356 5.26 -19.40 -18.64
CA ARG A 356 5.09 -18.82 -17.30
C ARG A 356 4.98 -17.30 -17.28
N ASN A 357 5.57 -16.60 -18.25
CA ASN A 357 5.75 -15.14 -18.19
C ASN A 357 5.04 -14.39 -19.32
N LEU A 358 4.69 -15.05 -20.43
CA LEU A 358 4.01 -14.47 -21.57
C LEU A 358 2.62 -15.08 -21.66
N ARG A 359 1.61 -14.38 -21.12
CA ARG A 359 0.20 -14.80 -21.24
C ARG A 359 -0.21 -14.86 -22.73
N PRO A 360 -1.09 -15.80 -23.14
CA PRO A 360 -1.68 -15.78 -24.48
C PRO A 360 -2.54 -14.51 -24.64
N GLU A 361 -2.40 -13.81 -25.76
CA GLU A 361 -3.17 -12.58 -26.04
C GLU A 361 -4.66 -12.87 -26.32
N ASP A 362 -5.05 -14.14 -26.46
CA ASP A 362 -6.36 -14.56 -27.01
C ASP A 362 -7.40 -15.03 -25.96
N GLU A 363 -7.07 -15.12 -24.66
CA GLU A 363 -8.00 -15.65 -23.64
C GLU A 363 -8.93 -14.59 -23.01
N GLU A 364 -8.88 -13.33 -23.46
CA GLU A 364 -9.64 -12.22 -22.87
C GLU A 364 -11.16 -12.24 -23.22
N GLU A 365 -11.58 -12.98 -24.26
CA GLU A 365 -12.97 -12.92 -24.77
C GLU A 365 -13.90 -14.06 -24.29
N GLU A 366 -13.42 -15.29 -24.05
CA GLU A 366 -14.31 -16.44 -23.84
C GLU A 366 -14.74 -16.70 -22.38
N ALA A 367 -13.98 -16.25 -21.37
CA ALA A 367 -14.26 -16.55 -19.96
C ALA A 367 -15.41 -15.71 -19.34
N GLN A 368 -16.09 -14.88 -20.12
CA GLN A 368 -17.06 -13.89 -19.64
C GLN A 368 -18.48 -14.43 -19.38
N SER A 369 -18.80 -15.69 -19.75
CA SER A 369 -20.21 -16.09 -19.89
C SER A 369 -20.81 -17.04 -18.85
N GLU A 370 -20.06 -17.87 -18.09
CA GLU A 370 -20.73 -18.86 -17.23
C GLU A 370 -20.04 -19.06 -15.88
N GLN A 371 -20.67 -18.58 -14.79
CA GLN A 371 -21.02 -19.38 -13.60
C GLN A 371 -21.54 -18.51 -12.43
N LEU A 372 -22.81 -18.75 -12.08
CA LEU A 372 -23.56 -18.18 -10.95
C LEU A 372 -23.10 -18.79 -9.59
N PRO A 373 -23.28 -18.05 -8.48
CA PRO A 373 -22.52 -18.19 -7.21
C PRO A 373 -23.05 -19.24 -6.22
N ALA A 374 -22.23 -19.53 -5.20
CA ALA A 374 -22.69 -20.04 -3.90
C ALA A 374 -23.07 -18.87 -2.96
N PRO A 375 -24.18 -18.95 -2.21
CA PRO A 375 -24.63 -17.87 -1.34
C PRO A 375 -23.75 -17.71 -0.10
N ILE A 376 -23.56 -16.46 0.32
CA ILE A 376 -23.10 -16.11 1.67
C ILE A 376 -24.07 -16.74 2.67
N PRO A 377 -23.61 -17.44 3.73
CA PRO A 377 -24.52 -18.01 4.72
C PRO A 377 -25.29 -16.88 5.43
N SER A 378 -26.56 -16.73 5.07
CA SER A 378 -27.53 -15.99 5.86
C SER A 378 -27.80 -16.77 7.14
N GLN A 379 -27.61 -16.14 8.30
CA GLN A 379 -28.04 -16.73 9.56
C GLN A 379 -29.56 -16.97 9.51
N PRO A 380 -30.06 -18.16 9.91
CA PRO A 380 -31.49 -18.40 9.96
C PRO A 380 -32.11 -17.58 11.08
N VAL A 381 -33.01 -16.66 10.72
CA VAL A 381 -33.91 -16.00 11.66
C VAL A 381 -34.93 -17.06 12.10
N THR A 382 -34.77 -17.60 13.30
CA THR A 382 -35.81 -18.43 13.93
C THR A 382 -37.08 -17.59 14.11
N PRO A 383 -38.25 -18.02 13.62
CA PRO A 383 -39.49 -17.32 13.89
C PRO A 383 -39.87 -17.45 15.37
N VAL A 384 -40.14 -16.31 16.01
CA VAL A 384 -40.69 -16.25 17.36
C VAL A 384 -42.15 -16.73 17.30
N THR A 385 -42.44 -17.85 17.94
CA THR A 385 -43.81 -18.33 18.14
C THR A 385 -44.53 -17.41 19.13
N PRO A 386 -45.73 -16.87 18.83
CA PRO A 386 -46.49 -16.11 19.80
C PRO A 386 -47.09 -17.06 20.85
N VAL A 387 -46.75 -16.85 22.12
CA VAL A 387 -47.36 -17.55 23.25
C VAL A 387 -48.69 -16.87 23.59
N THR A 388 -49.80 -17.59 23.41
CA THR A 388 -51.13 -17.20 23.91
C THR A 388 -51.23 -17.51 25.42
N PRO A 389 -51.76 -16.60 26.26
CA PRO A 389 -51.87 -16.82 27.69
C PRO A 389 -53.05 -17.76 28.01
N GLN A 390 -52.78 -18.86 28.74
CA GLN A 390 -53.81 -19.69 29.37
C GLN A 390 -53.88 -19.32 30.86
N VAL A 391 -54.97 -18.65 31.24
CA VAL A 391 -55.35 -18.41 32.63
C VAL A 391 -56.14 -19.62 33.12
N LYS A 392 -55.71 -20.25 34.22
CA LYS A 392 -56.59 -21.03 35.11
C LYS A 392 -56.18 -20.82 36.57
N ALA A 393 -57.20 -20.65 37.40
CA ALA A 393 -57.18 -19.95 38.68
C ALA A 393 -56.79 -20.81 39.91
N LEU A 394 -56.43 -20.04 40.95
CA LEU A 394 -56.08 -20.30 42.35
C LEU A 394 -56.68 -21.51 43.11
N LYS A 395 -55.94 -21.97 44.14
CA LYS A 395 -56.40 -21.95 45.55
C LYS A 395 -55.24 -21.86 46.56
N SER A 396 -55.48 -21.05 47.59
CA SER A 396 -54.62 -20.62 48.71
C SER A 396 -54.63 -21.56 49.93
N VAL A 397 -53.56 -21.57 50.75
CA VAL A 397 -53.57 -21.67 52.25
C VAL A 397 -52.21 -21.11 52.75
N THR A 398 -52.16 -19.89 53.30
CA THR A 398 -52.08 -19.47 54.73
C THR A 398 -50.70 -19.59 55.42
N ALA A 399 -50.25 -18.46 55.99
CA ALA A 399 -48.99 -18.23 56.70
C ALA A 399 -48.95 -18.81 58.14
N PRO A 400 -47.84 -18.67 58.89
CA PRO A 400 -47.71 -17.46 59.72
C PRO A 400 -46.31 -16.80 59.84
N VAL A 401 -46.41 -15.50 60.14
CA VAL A 401 -45.48 -14.44 60.59
C VAL A 401 -44.71 -14.87 61.87
N THR A 402 -43.48 -14.45 62.25
CA THR A 402 -43.00 -13.11 62.76
C THR A 402 -41.54 -13.25 63.34
N PRO A 403 -40.84 -12.21 63.88
CA PRO A 403 -39.88 -11.32 63.19
C PRO A 403 -38.50 -11.13 63.90
N THR A 404 -37.55 -10.38 63.30
CA THR A 404 -36.72 -9.40 64.07
C THR A 404 -35.99 -8.35 63.21
N LYS A 405 -36.25 -7.07 63.54
CA LYS A 405 -35.40 -5.83 63.64
C LYS A 405 -34.04 -5.81 62.89
N GLY A 406 -33.59 -4.74 62.22
CA GLY A 406 -33.99 -3.34 62.12
C GLY A 406 -32.79 -2.47 61.64
N ALA A 407 -33.08 -1.23 61.20
CA ALA A 407 -32.22 -0.06 60.99
C ALA A 407 -31.56 0.20 59.60
N THR A 408 -32.23 1.10 58.86
CA THR A 408 -31.78 2.27 58.03
C THR A 408 -30.47 2.93 58.50
N ALA A 409 -29.61 3.63 57.72
CA ALA A 409 -29.77 4.55 56.58
C ALA A 409 -28.39 4.81 55.88
N PRO A 410 -28.30 5.64 54.81
CA PRO A 410 -27.22 5.63 53.79
C PRO A 410 -26.08 6.65 54.02
N VAL A 411 -24.92 6.45 53.38
CA VAL A 411 -23.83 7.44 53.28
C VAL A 411 -23.38 7.62 51.82
N THR A 412 -23.47 8.86 51.35
CA THR A 412 -23.10 9.43 50.05
C THR A 412 -21.57 9.64 49.94
N PRO A 413 -20.94 9.60 48.74
CA PRO A 413 -19.48 9.62 48.59
C PRO A 413 -18.85 11.02 48.67
N PRO A 414 -17.53 11.14 48.93
CA PRO A 414 -16.86 12.44 48.95
C PRO A 414 -16.42 12.88 47.54
N VAL A 415 -16.68 14.16 47.29
CA VAL A 415 -16.09 14.99 46.24
C VAL A 415 -14.69 15.42 46.69
N THR A 416 -13.69 15.30 45.82
CA THR A 416 -12.39 15.99 45.98
C THR A 416 -12.11 16.90 44.79
N GLN A 417 -11.72 18.12 45.13
CA GLN A 417 -11.53 19.26 44.24
C GLN A 417 -10.20 19.20 43.48
N ASN A 418 -10.22 19.74 42.25
CA ASN A 418 -9.06 20.07 41.44
C ASN A 418 -8.18 21.13 42.13
N VAL A 419 -6.88 20.86 42.23
CA VAL A 419 -5.82 21.87 42.40
C VAL A 419 -4.76 21.62 41.33
N PRO A 420 -4.33 22.64 40.56
CA PRO A 420 -3.37 22.47 39.47
C PRO A 420 -1.95 22.34 40.01
N SER A 421 -1.23 21.31 39.59
CA SER A 421 0.21 21.17 39.85
C SER A 421 1.01 21.99 38.83
N THR A 422 1.61 23.09 39.29
CA THR A 422 2.63 23.84 38.56
C THR A 422 3.95 23.08 38.59
N SER A 423 4.43 22.60 37.45
CA SER A 423 5.80 22.09 37.29
C SER A 423 6.73 23.24 36.92
N THR A 424 7.63 23.56 37.85
CA THR A 424 8.70 24.55 37.73
C THR A 424 9.74 24.08 36.70
N VAL A 425 9.98 24.89 35.68
CA VAL A 425 11.04 24.69 34.66
C VAL A 425 12.38 25.12 35.26
N THR A 426 13.34 24.21 35.39
CA THR A 426 14.74 24.54 35.68
C THR A 426 15.48 24.80 34.37
N ALA A 427 16.08 25.99 34.26
CA ALA A 427 16.91 26.37 33.11
C ALA A 427 18.22 25.57 33.09
N VAL A 428 18.55 24.95 31.95
CA VAL A 428 19.86 24.32 31.71
C VAL A 428 20.78 25.36 31.08
N THR A 429 21.86 25.68 31.78
CA THR A 429 22.96 26.53 31.38
C THR A 429 23.85 25.86 30.32
N GLY A 430 24.40 26.68 29.43
CA GLY A 430 25.15 26.25 28.24
C GLY A 430 26.44 25.48 28.54
N VAL A 431 26.72 24.50 27.68
CA VAL A 431 27.94 23.70 27.70
C VAL A 431 28.98 24.32 26.78
N THR A 432 30.13 24.67 27.35
CA THR A 432 31.35 25.08 26.66
C THR A 432 32.01 23.87 25.98
N PRO A 433 32.51 23.97 24.73
CA PRO A 433 33.04 22.81 24.01
C PRO A 433 34.46 22.44 24.46
N SER A 434 34.69 21.15 24.73
CA SER A 434 36.00 20.58 25.03
C SER A 434 36.85 20.44 23.76
N GLN A 435 38.08 20.95 23.82
CA GLN A 435 39.11 20.71 22.80
C GLN A 435 39.61 19.27 22.82
N GLY A 436 39.78 18.67 21.63
CA GLY A 436 40.38 17.35 21.46
C GLY A 436 40.72 17.00 20.01
N ARG A 437 41.87 17.51 19.54
CA ARG A 437 42.77 17.00 18.48
C ARG A 437 42.19 16.30 17.22
N GLY A 438 42.33 17.01 16.09
CA GLY A 438 43.26 16.59 15.02
C GLY A 438 42.67 15.91 13.77
N GLY A 439 42.52 16.68 12.69
CA GLY A 439 42.31 16.15 11.33
C GLY A 439 42.13 17.24 10.28
N LYS A 440 43.24 17.82 9.80
CA LYS A 440 43.27 18.86 8.75
C LYS A 440 42.75 18.30 7.40
N LYS A 441 41.83 19.01 6.74
CA LYS A 441 41.93 19.43 5.31
C LYS A 441 40.79 20.38 4.91
N THR A 442 41.16 21.67 4.89
CA THR A 442 40.80 22.73 3.92
C THR A 442 39.33 22.98 3.54
N ALA A 443 38.78 24.06 4.12
CA ALA A 443 37.73 24.90 3.54
C ALA A 443 38.31 26.32 3.28
N LYS A 444 38.07 26.83 2.07
CA LYS A 444 38.22 28.22 1.58
C LYS A 444 37.05 28.40 0.60
N ALA A 445 36.31 29.49 0.48
CA ALA A 445 36.21 30.77 1.17
C ALA A 445 34.83 31.32 0.77
N TRP A 446 34.02 31.82 1.71
CA TRP A 446 32.79 32.58 1.43
C TRP A 446 32.71 33.71 2.46
N LEU A 447 33.04 34.93 2.03
CA LEU A 447 32.72 36.21 2.65
C LEU A 447 33.03 37.33 1.65
N LEU A 448 32.22 38.40 1.69
CA LEU A 448 32.13 39.58 0.82
C LEU A 448 31.07 39.40 -0.29
N GLU A 449 30.05 40.25 -0.47
CA GLU A 449 29.70 41.55 0.10
C GLU A 449 28.23 41.84 -0.28
N GLU A 450 27.41 42.26 0.69
CA GLU A 450 26.19 43.05 0.43
C GLU A 450 26.61 44.52 0.34
N GLU A 451 26.34 45.20 -0.77
CA GLU A 451 25.88 46.59 -0.88
C GLU A 451 26.07 47.12 -2.32
N ALA A 452 24.96 47.30 -3.04
CA ALA A 452 24.84 48.33 -4.08
C ALA A 452 23.36 48.58 -4.40
N ALA A 453 22.72 49.43 -3.58
CA ALA A 453 21.56 50.20 -3.99
C ALA A 453 22.00 51.66 -4.13
N ALA A 454 22.03 52.19 -5.37
CA ALA A 454 21.84 53.60 -5.73
C ALA A 454 22.14 53.85 -7.22
N SER A 455 21.13 53.68 -8.08
CA SER A 455 20.73 54.60 -9.18
C SER A 455 19.79 53.89 -10.16
#